data_AF-A0A970P981-F1
#
_entry.id   AF-A0A970P981-F1
#
_cell.length_a   1.000
_cell.length_b   1.000
_cell.length_c   1.000
_cell.angle_alpha   90.00
_cell.angle_beta   90.00
_cell.angle_gamma   90.00
#
_symmetry.space_group_name_H-M   'P 1'
#
loop_
_entity.id
_entity.type
_entity.pdbx_description
1 polymer ?
#
loop_
_entity_poly.entity_id
_entity_poly.type
_entity_poly.pdbx_seq_one_letter_code
_entity_poly.pdbx_strand_id
1 'polypeptide(L)'
;MFVTRRPQDHDLVERLDPGYWHPAYVALLAECTATLVPLGQFITHITYGAIVTGRRPEHDPAGCLLLGQGALRHSGVDASDCIRVASDSPWALERARVQRGDLLLARSGQGSLEQNRLAVYHADEPAVVDCFVDLVRLEGIAP
;
A
#
# COMPACT_ATOMS: atom_id res chain seq x y z
N MET A 1 7.25 -17.41 7.99
CA MET A 1 6.44 -16.38 8.69
C MET A 1 6.55 -16.65 10.18
N PHE A 2 7.30 -15.83 10.91
CA PHE A 2 7.39 -15.95 12.36
C PHE A 2 6.29 -15.09 12.98
N VAL A 3 5.16 -15.71 13.35
CA VAL A 3 4.13 -15.03 14.15
C VAL A 3 4.45 -15.30 15.61
N THR A 4 5.03 -14.30 16.30
CA THR A 4 5.26 -14.38 17.74
C THR A 4 3.98 -13.98 18.48
N ARG A 5 3.18 -14.96 18.93
CA ARG A 5 2.08 -14.69 19.87
C ARG A 5 2.65 -14.59 21.28
N ARG A 6 2.64 -13.39 21.87
CA ARG A 6 2.93 -13.21 23.30
C ARG A 6 1.62 -12.99 24.06
N PRO A 7 1.42 -13.64 25.22
CA PRO A 7 0.32 -13.31 26.11
C PRO A 7 0.40 -11.84 26.54
N GLN A 8 -0.74 -11.21 26.83
CA GLN A 8 -0.75 -9.88 27.44
C GLN A 8 -0.06 -9.98 28.81
N ASP A 9 1.06 -9.28 28.96
CA ASP A 9 1.90 -9.23 30.15
C ASP A 9 2.03 -7.77 30.63
N HIS A 10 2.72 -7.58 31.75
CA HIS A 10 2.94 -6.25 32.34
C HIS A 10 3.73 -5.30 31.43
N ASP A 11 4.47 -5.85 30.47
CA ASP A 11 5.29 -5.11 29.51
C ASP A 11 4.45 -4.62 28.31
N LEU A 12 3.14 -4.90 28.27
CA LEU A 12 2.26 -4.44 27.21
C LEU A 12 2.29 -2.92 27.06
N VAL A 13 2.36 -2.16 28.16
CA VAL A 13 2.46 -0.69 28.11
C VAL A 13 3.71 -0.23 27.36
N GLU A 14 4.84 -0.92 27.53
CA GLU A 14 6.08 -0.61 26.82
C GLU A 14 5.98 -0.98 25.34
N ARG A 15 5.33 -2.11 25.01
CA ARG A 15 5.12 -2.53 23.62
C ARG A 15 4.10 -1.68 22.86
N LEU A 16 3.24 -0.95 23.56
CA LEU A 16 2.28 -0.02 22.99
C LEU A 16 2.86 1.39 22.81
N ASP A 17 4.10 1.63 23.26
CA ASP A 17 4.80 2.88 22.97
C ASP A 17 4.96 3.03 21.44
N PRO A 18 4.58 4.18 20.84
CA PRO A 18 4.71 4.40 19.39
C PRO A 18 6.14 4.28 18.85
N GLY A 19 7.15 4.46 19.71
CA GLY A 19 8.56 4.27 19.43
C GLY A 19 9.08 2.86 19.73
N TYR A 20 8.24 1.95 20.22
CA TYR A 20 8.63 0.58 20.49
C TYR A 20 9.02 -0.16 19.21
N TRP A 21 10.24 -0.69 19.19
CA TRP A 21 10.72 -1.63 18.18
C TRP A 21 11.12 -2.93 18.86
N HIS A 22 10.57 -4.05 18.38
CA HIS A 22 10.89 -5.35 18.96
C HIS A 22 12.40 -5.66 18.80
N PRO A 23 13.13 -6.04 19.87
CA PRO A 23 14.58 -6.24 19.83
C PRO A 23 15.06 -7.24 18.77
N ALA A 24 14.23 -8.23 18.40
CA ALA A 24 14.56 -9.15 17.30
C ALA A 24 14.75 -8.43 15.94
N TYR A 25 14.04 -7.33 15.70
CA TYR A 25 14.27 -6.52 14.49
C TYR A 25 15.60 -5.78 14.56
N VAL A 26 16.00 -5.30 15.74
CA VAL A 26 17.32 -4.67 15.95
C VAL A 26 18.43 -5.68 15.67
N ALA A 27 18.32 -6.90 16.18
CA ALA A 27 19.28 -7.97 15.91
C ALA A 27 19.36 -8.31 14.41
N LEU A 28 18.21 -8.45 13.75
CA LEU A 28 18.14 -8.70 12.30
C LEU A 28 18.81 -7.57 11.49
N LEU A 29 18.56 -6.31 11.85
CA LEU A 29 19.18 -5.16 11.18
C LEU A 29 20.69 -5.10 11.43
N ALA A 30 21.16 -5.51 12.61
CA ALA A 30 22.59 -5.56 12.94
C ALA A 30 23.35 -6.63 12.13
N GLU A 31 22.67 -7.69 11.69
CA GLU A 31 23.22 -8.71 10.78
C GLU A 31 23.23 -8.25 9.31
N CYS A 32 22.56 -7.14 8.98
CA CYS A 32 22.52 -6.64 7.61
C CYS A 32 23.87 -6.04 7.22
N THR A 33 24.52 -6.63 6.22
CA THR A 33 25.79 -6.14 5.68
C THR A 33 25.61 -5.05 4.63
N ALA A 34 24.41 -4.91 4.08
CA ALA A 34 24.08 -3.86 3.12
C ALA A 34 23.89 -2.51 3.84
N THR A 35 24.23 -1.43 3.15
CA THR A 35 23.95 -0.08 3.66
C THR A 35 22.45 0.13 3.76
N LEU A 36 21.97 0.30 4.99
CA LEU A 36 20.57 0.62 5.26
C LEU A 36 20.34 2.12 5.08
N VAL A 37 19.43 2.46 4.17
CA VAL A 37 18.98 3.84 3.93
C VAL A 37 17.48 3.91 4.21
N PRO A 38 16.98 4.94 4.92
CA PRO A 38 15.55 5.07 5.15
C PRO A 38 14.79 5.19 3.83
N LEU A 39 13.74 4.38 3.64
CA LEU A 39 12.91 4.41 2.42
C LEU A 39 12.37 5.82 2.13
N GLY A 40 12.04 6.58 3.18
CA GLY A 40 11.56 7.96 3.08
C GLY A 40 12.49 8.93 2.35
N GLN A 41 13.78 8.59 2.19
CA GLN A 41 14.71 9.40 1.37
C GLN A 41 14.45 9.29 -0.13
N PHE A 42 13.76 8.23 -0.55
CA PHE A 42 13.44 7.96 -1.96
C PHE A 42 11.99 8.27 -2.30
N ILE A 43 11.13 8.53 -1.30
CA ILE A 43 9.71 8.80 -1.53
C ILE A 43 9.54 10.22 -2.07
N THR A 44 9.03 10.33 -3.30
CA THR A 44 8.71 11.62 -3.93
C THR A 44 7.22 11.95 -3.84
N HIS A 45 6.38 10.93 -3.70
CA HIS A 45 4.94 11.08 -3.54
C HIS A 45 4.38 9.93 -2.70
N ILE A 46 3.52 10.26 -1.73
CA ILE A 46 2.77 9.28 -0.95
C ILE A 46 1.34 9.76 -0.76
N THR A 47 0.38 8.91 -1.10
CA THR A 47 -1.04 9.23 -0.91
C THR A 47 -1.90 7.98 -0.87
N TYR A 48 -3.20 8.17 -0.64
CA TYR A 48 -4.23 7.16 -0.78
C TYR A 48 -5.41 7.72 -1.59
N GLY A 49 -6.30 6.84 -2.04
CA GLY A 49 -7.45 7.17 -2.86
C GLY A 49 -8.55 7.98 -2.15
N ALA A 50 -9.65 8.21 -2.87
CA ALA A 50 -10.77 8.98 -2.36
C ALA A 50 -11.52 8.27 -1.23
N ILE A 51 -11.79 8.99 -0.13
CA ILE A 51 -12.77 8.57 0.88
C ILE A 51 -14.11 9.20 0.52
N VAL A 52 -14.97 8.43 -0.16
CA VAL A 52 -16.33 8.85 -0.53
C VAL A 52 -17.33 8.05 0.29
N THR A 53 -18.04 8.71 1.21
CA THR A 53 -19.03 8.07 2.07
C THR A 53 -20.43 8.09 1.46
N GLY A 54 -21.23 7.07 1.76
CA GLY A 54 -22.65 6.99 1.37
C GLY A 54 -22.93 6.81 -0.13
N ARG A 55 -21.90 6.68 -0.97
CA ARG A 55 -22.03 6.48 -2.42
C ARG A 55 -21.18 5.31 -2.88
N ARG A 56 -21.58 4.71 -4.00
CA ARG A 56 -20.79 3.69 -4.69
C ARG A 56 -20.27 4.28 -6.01
N PRO A 57 -19.05 3.90 -6.43
CA PRO A 57 -18.56 4.26 -7.74
C PRO A 57 -19.46 3.64 -8.83
N GLU A 58 -19.74 4.43 -9.86
CA GLU A 58 -20.48 3.97 -11.05
C GLU A 58 -19.49 3.48 -12.10
N HIS A 59 -19.84 2.39 -12.79
CA HIS A 59 -18.98 1.83 -13.80
C HIS A 59 -19.02 2.66 -15.09
N ASP A 60 -17.83 3.10 -15.55
CA ASP A 60 -17.64 3.78 -16.82
C ASP A 60 -16.63 3.00 -17.68
N PRO A 61 -17.05 2.35 -18.78
CA PRO A 61 -16.14 1.60 -19.66
C PRO A 61 -14.98 2.43 -20.24
N ALA A 62 -15.14 3.75 -20.38
CA ALA A 62 -14.10 4.66 -20.87
C ALA A 62 -13.23 5.25 -19.73
N GLY A 63 -13.54 4.89 -18.49
CA GLY A 63 -12.87 5.37 -17.29
C GLY A 63 -11.52 4.73 -17.00
N CYS A 64 -10.92 5.16 -15.90
CA CYS A 64 -9.70 4.57 -15.34
C CYS A 64 -10.04 3.45 -14.35
N LEU A 65 -9.17 2.45 -14.22
CA LEU A 65 -9.34 1.37 -13.25
C LEU A 65 -9.30 1.91 -11.83
N LEU A 66 -10.26 1.53 -10.99
CA LEU A 66 -10.22 1.78 -9.56
C LEU A 66 -9.57 0.58 -8.85
N LEU A 67 -8.32 0.75 -8.44
CA LEU A 67 -7.51 -0.28 -7.79
C LEU A 67 -7.77 -0.28 -6.28
N GLY A 68 -8.46 -1.31 -5.80
CA GLY A 68 -8.59 -1.58 -4.38
C GLY A 68 -7.67 -2.70 -3.89
N GLN A 69 -7.67 -2.94 -2.58
CA GLN A 69 -6.82 -3.97 -1.94
C GLN A 69 -6.99 -5.40 -2.53
N GLY A 70 -8.13 -5.69 -3.17
CA GLY A 70 -8.38 -6.96 -3.83
C GLY A 70 -7.55 -7.17 -5.09
N ALA A 71 -7.13 -6.08 -5.74
CA ALA A 71 -6.29 -6.11 -6.94
C ALA A 71 -4.82 -6.40 -6.62
N LEU A 72 -4.38 -6.20 -5.36
CA LEU A 72 -3.02 -6.47 -4.94
C LEU A 72 -2.90 -7.95 -4.57
N ARG A 73 -2.26 -8.73 -5.45
CA ARG A 73 -1.99 -10.17 -5.28
C ARG A 73 -0.51 -10.39 -4.97
N HIS A 74 -0.16 -11.59 -4.51
CA HIS A 74 1.25 -11.98 -4.33
C HIS A 74 2.06 -11.96 -5.64
N SER A 75 1.40 -12.12 -6.79
CA SER A 75 2.01 -12.07 -8.12
C SER A 75 2.05 -10.67 -8.73
N GLY A 76 1.58 -9.64 -8.03
CA GLY A 76 1.49 -8.26 -8.55
C GLY A 76 0.05 -7.75 -8.60
N VAL A 77 -0.20 -6.79 -9.50
CA VAL A 77 -1.52 -6.16 -9.67
C VAL A 77 -2.36 -6.98 -10.64
N ASP A 78 -3.50 -7.49 -10.15
CA ASP A 78 -4.54 -8.15 -10.92
C ASP A 78 -5.78 -7.25 -10.99
N ALA A 79 -6.01 -6.66 -12.17
CA ALA A 79 -7.08 -5.71 -12.39
C ALA A 79 -8.31 -6.31 -13.10
N SER A 80 -8.40 -7.64 -13.26
CA SER A 80 -9.48 -8.26 -14.05
C SER A 80 -10.88 -7.90 -13.56
N ASP A 81 -11.05 -7.79 -12.23
CA ASP A 81 -12.32 -7.53 -11.56
C ASP A 81 -12.47 -6.07 -11.12
N CYS A 82 -11.51 -5.22 -11.47
CA CYS A 82 -11.57 -3.80 -11.15
C CYS A 82 -12.63 -3.11 -11.98
N ILE A 83 -13.52 -2.38 -11.31
CA ILE A 83 -14.38 -1.44 -12.02
C ILE A 83 -13.54 -0.31 -12.60
N ARG A 84 -14.03 0.25 -13.70
CA ARG A 84 -13.58 1.54 -14.19
C ARG A 84 -14.50 2.66 -13.69
N VAL A 85 -13.91 3.80 -13.35
CA VAL A 85 -14.61 5.01 -12.93
C VAL A 85 -14.24 6.17 -13.85
N ALA A 86 -15.21 7.05 -14.10
CA ALA A 86 -14.99 8.24 -14.92
C ALA A 86 -13.81 9.07 -14.37
N SER A 87 -13.01 9.63 -15.27
CA SER A 87 -11.77 10.34 -14.94
C SER A 87 -11.98 11.62 -14.11
N ASP A 88 -13.17 12.20 -14.18
CA ASP A 88 -13.63 13.38 -13.43
C ASP A 88 -14.49 12.99 -12.22
N SER A 89 -14.66 11.69 -11.95
CA SER A 89 -15.44 11.22 -10.82
C SER A 89 -14.77 11.55 -9.48
N PRO A 90 -15.54 11.63 -8.38
CA PRO A 90 -14.98 11.80 -7.03
C PRO A 90 -13.97 10.74 -6.60
N TRP A 91 -13.97 9.57 -7.25
CA TRP A 91 -13.03 8.47 -6.98
C TRP A 91 -11.73 8.59 -7.76
N ALA A 92 -11.70 9.35 -8.86
CA ALA A 92 -10.56 9.49 -9.77
C ALA A 92 -9.66 10.70 -9.45
N LEU A 93 -9.28 10.83 -8.18
CA LEU A 93 -8.48 11.97 -7.72
C LEU A 93 -7.11 11.99 -8.39
N GLU A 94 -6.71 13.13 -8.94
CA GLU A 94 -5.46 13.28 -9.69
C GLU A 94 -4.24 12.79 -8.93
N ARG A 95 -4.10 13.17 -7.65
CA ARG A 95 -2.99 12.72 -6.79
C ARG A 95 -2.92 11.20 -6.62
N ALA A 96 -4.05 10.51 -6.74
CA ALA A 96 -4.17 9.07 -6.52
C ALA A 96 -4.03 8.27 -7.83
N ARG A 97 -3.82 8.93 -8.97
CA ARG A 97 -3.56 8.26 -10.25
C ARG A 97 -2.21 7.58 -10.20
N VAL A 98 -2.21 6.30 -10.54
CA VAL A 98 -0.99 5.48 -10.56
C VAL A 98 -0.24 5.68 -11.87
N GLN A 99 1.06 5.55 -11.77
CA GLN A 99 2.00 5.51 -12.88
C GLN A 99 2.74 4.19 -12.86
N ARG A 100 3.25 3.77 -14.02
CA ARG A 100 4.13 2.61 -14.10
C ARG A 100 5.35 2.83 -13.18
N GLY A 101 5.61 1.86 -12.31
CA GLY A 101 6.66 1.92 -11.29
C GLY A 101 6.17 2.40 -9.92
N ASP A 102 4.92 2.84 -9.77
CA ASP A 102 4.38 3.14 -8.44
C ASP A 102 4.26 1.87 -7.60
N LEU A 103 4.65 1.98 -6.33
CA LEU A 103 4.52 0.94 -5.32
C LEU A 103 3.16 1.08 -4.64
N LEU A 104 2.37 0.01 -4.65
CA LEU A 104 1.02 -0.03 -4.09
C LEU A 104 1.01 -0.91 -2.84
N LEU A 105 0.47 -0.39 -1.74
CA LEU A 105 0.38 -1.10 -0.46
C LEU A 105 -1.07 -1.18 0.01
N ALA A 106 -1.55 -2.37 0.35
CA ALA A 106 -2.84 -2.49 1.01
C ALA A 106 -2.75 -1.92 2.44
N ARG A 107 -3.59 -0.94 2.77
CA ARG A 107 -3.50 -0.16 4.01
C ARG A 107 -4.24 -0.78 5.19
N SER A 108 -5.49 -1.21 4.99
CA SER A 108 -6.32 -1.69 6.10
C SER A 108 -7.30 -2.79 5.70
N GLY A 109 -7.46 -3.80 6.57
CA GLY A 109 -8.49 -4.83 6.48
C GLY A 109 -7.90 -6.23 6.42
N GLN A 110 -8.73 -7.22 6.03
CA GLN A 110 -8.33 -8.61 5.84
C GLN A 110 -7.17 -8.78 4.82
N GLY A 111 -6.84 -7.74 4.03
CA GLY A 111 -5.77 -7.75 3.04
C GLY A 111 -4.42 -7.15 3.50
N SER A 112 -4.33 -6.45 4.63
CA SER A 112 -3.10 -5.69 4.99
C SER A 112 -2.32 -6.27 6.17
N LEU A 113 -2.99 -6.63 7.26
CA LEU A 113 -2.30 -7.18 8.43
C LEU A 113 -1.79 -8.59 8.12
N GLU A 114 -0.48 -8.78 8.26
CA GLU A 114 0.22 -10.06 8.10
C GLU A 114 0.21 -10.69 6.70
N GLN A 115 -0.45 -10.09 5.71
CA GLN A 115 -0.47 -10.63 4.34
C GLN A 115 0.56 -9.98 3.39
N ASN A 116 1.20 -8.89 3.80
CA ASN A 116 2.23 -8.18 3.02
C ASN A 116 1.81 -7.95 1.56
N ARG A 117 0.57 -7.51 1.33
CA ARG A 117 0.06 -7.23 -0.02
C ARG A 117 0.64 -5.91 -0.52
N LEU A 118 1.74 -6.06 -1.25
CA LEU A 118 2.53 -5.04 -1.90
C LEU A 118 2.63 -5.43 -3.37
N ALA A 119 2.49 -4.48 -4.29
CA ALA A 119 2.71 -4.72 -5.71
C ALA A 119 3.27 -3.47 -6.40
N VAL A 120 4.09 -3.68 -7.44
CA VAL A 120 4.52 -2.61 -8.34
C VAL A 120 3.55 -2.54 -9.52
N TYR A 121 3.08 -1.34 -9.85
CA TYR A 121 2.23 -1.15 -11.02
C TYR A 121 3.05 -1.20 -12.30
N HIS A 122 2.86 -2.23 -13.13
CA HIS A 122 3.63 -2.41 -14.36
C HIS A 122 2.86 -2.11 -15.65
N ALA A 123 1.54 -1.99 -15.59
CA ALA A 123 0.75 -1.68 -16.79
C ALA A 123 0.86 -0.18 -17.15
N ASP A 124 0.54 0.14 -18.40
CA ASP A 124 0.40 1.54 -18.88
C ASP A 124 -1.06 2.00 -18.86
N GLU A 125 -1.96 1.14 -18.37
CA GLU A 125 -3.39 1.41 -18.32
C GLU A 125 -3.72 2.54 -17.32
N PRO A 126 -4.62 3.49 -17.65
CA PRO A 126 -5.02 4.50 -16.70
C PRO A 126 -5.69 3.87 -15.47
N ALA A 127 -5.15 4.15 -14.30
CA ALA A 127 -5.65 3.62 -13.04
C ALA A 127 -5.51 4.63 -11.89
N VAL A 128 -6.31 4.44 -10.84
CA VAL A 128 -6.34 5.25 -9.62
C VAL A 128 -6.51 4.31 -8.42
N VAL A 129 -5.85 4.59 -7.30
CA VAL A 129 -6.04 3.80 -6.07
C VAL A 129 -7.31 4.21 -5.32
N ASP A 130 -7.95 3.27 -4.63
CA ASP A 130 -9.01 3.54 -3.66
C ASP A 130 -8.44 3.93 -2.27
N CYS A 131 -9.32 4.19 -1.29
CA CYS A 131 -8.91 4.60 0.05
C CYS A 131 -8.28 3.49 0.92
N PHE A 132 -8.24 2.25 0.42
CA PHE A 132 -7.64 1.09 1.06
C PHE A 132 -6.27 0.73 0.48
N VAL A 133 -5.79 1.48 -0.50
CA VAL A 133 -4.46 1.31 -1.09
C VAL A 133 -3.66 2.60 -0.97
N ASP A 134 -2.48 2.49 -0.39
CA ASP A 134 -1.47 3.55 -0.43
C ASP A 134 -0.68 3.43 -1.74
N LEU A 135 -0.46 4.57 -2.37
CA LEU A 135 0.42 4.76 -3.52
C LEU A 135 1.70 5.44 -3.01
N VAL A 136 2.84 4.82 -3.28
CA VAL A 136 4.17 5.36 -2.99
C VAL A 136 4.96 5.44 -4.29
N ARG A 137 5.39 6.64 -4.67
CA ARG A 137 6.32 6.85 -5.79
C ARG A 137 7.73 6.99 -5.26
N LEU A 138 8.64 6.22 -5.84
CA LEU A 138 10.04 6.20 -5.48
C LEU A 138 10.90 6.78 -6.60
N GLU A 139 11.96 7.50 -6.25
CA GLU A 139 12.98 7.98 -7.17
C GLU A 139 14.38 7.58 -6.66
N GLY A 140 15.33 7.32 -7.56
CA GLY A 140 16.70 6.94 -7.21
C GLY A 140 16.87 5.46 -6.83
N ILE A 141 15.78 4.69 -6.75
CA ILE A 141 15.78 3.23 -6.57
C ILE A 141 14.72 2.59 -7.47
N ALA A 142 14.93 1.32 -7.81
CA ALA A 142 13.92 0.50 -8.48
C ALA A 142 13.03 -0.17 -7.41
N PRO A 143 11.70 0.03 -7.46
CA PRO A 143 10.75 -0.69 -6.62
C PRO A 143 10.61 -2.18 -6.99
#